data_AF-A0A834GQZ9-F1
#
_entry.id   AF-A0A834GQZ9-F1
#
_cell.length_a   1.000
_cell.length_b   1.000
_cell.length_c   1.000
_cell.angle_alpha   90.00
_cell.angle_beta   90.00
_cell.angle_gamma   90.00
#
_symmetry.space_group_name_H-M   'P 1'
#
loop_
_entity.id
_entity.type
_entity.pdbx_description
1 polymer ?
#
loop_
_entity_poly.entity_id
_entity_poly.type
_entity_poly.pdbx_seq_one_letter_code
_entity_poly.pdbx_strand_id
1 'polypeptide(L)'
;MSNGDANYLANNLVSLNMIGAEYYKTARLAPNSLKYYGLCLHKGSNKVRFHFAGIMYFDDQTYSSLGRRIFDVSIEGKEVLKDFNIKEVAKGVGIGITREFDDILVIGSTLEIHLCCRGKGIADL
;
A
#
# COMPACT_ATOMS: atom_id res chain seq x y z
N MET A 1 -15.51 22.77 0.61
CA MET A 1 -15.35 23.04 -0.84
C MET A 1 -14.50 21.91 -1.41
N SER A 2 -15.09 21.01 -2.20
CA SER A 2 -14.35 19.92 -2.84
C SER A 2 -13.66 20.49 -4.08
N ASN A 3 -12.34 20.40 -4.12
CA ASN A 3 -11.55 20.84 -5.27
C ASN A 3 -11.69 19.76 -6.36
N GLY A 4 -12.28 20.12 -7.50
CA GLY A 4 -12.66 19.19 -8.58
C GLY A 4 -11.50 18.53 -9.34
N ASP A 5 -10.25 18.90 -9.03
CA ASP A 5 -9.04 18.47 -9.74
C ASP A 5 -8.07 17.66 -8.86
N ALA A 6 -8.57 17.00 -7.80
CA ALA A 6 -7.73 16.15 -6.97
C ALA A 6 -7.36 14.85 -7.73
N ASN A 7 -6.13 14.78 -8.25
CA ASN A 7 -5.57 13.58 -8.86
C ASN A 7 -5.50 12.43 -7.83
N TYR A 8 -6.47 11.52 -7.86
CA TYR A 8 -6.53 10.32 -7.00
C TYR A 8 -5.65 9.17 -7.49
N LEU A 9 -4.98 9.36 -8.63
CA LEU A 9 -4.02 8.42 -9.21
C LEU A 9 -2.64 9.04 -9.29
N ALA A 10 -1.66 8.25 -8.87
CA ALA A 10 -0.24 8.48 -9.00
C ALA A 10 0.28 7.66 -10.18
N ASN A 11 0.97 8.29 -11.14
CA ASN A 11 1.67 7.60 -12.21
C ASN A 11 3.04 7.12 -11.74
N ASN A 12 3.49 5.98 -12.25
CA ASN A 12 4.84 5.51 -12.05
C ASN A 12 5.84 6.35 -12.85
N LEU A 13 6.87 6.83 -12.16
CA LEU A 13 7.94 7.64 -12.73
C LEU A 13 9.28 6.87 -12.75
N VAL A 14 9.34 5.68 -12.17
CA VAL A 14 10.55 4.88 -11.93
C VAL A 14 10.59 3.69 -12.88
N SER A 15 11.76 3.42 -13.46
CA SER A 15 12.00 2.16 -14.18
C SER A 15 12.10 1.00 -13.18
N LEU A 16 11.15 0.07 -13.26
CA LEU A 16 11.07 -1.09 -12.37
C LEU A 16 11.79 -2.28 -13.00
N ASN A 17 12.87 -2.73 -12.39
CA ASN A 17 13.61 -3.91 -12.83
C ASN A 17 13.13 -5.17 -12.09
N MET A 18 11.86 -5.54 -12.28
CA MET A 18 11.25 -6.72 -11.66
C MET A 18 10.21 -7.38 -12.58
N ILE A 19 9.98 -8.68 -12.40
CA ILE A 19 8.85 -9.39 -13.02
C ILE A 19 7.55 -8.82 -12.45
N GLY A 20 6.56 -8.54 -13.31
CA GLY A 20 5.31 -7.92 -12.88
C GLY A 20 5.33 -6.39 -12.84
N ALA A 21 6.32 -5.75 -13.48
CA ALA A 21 6.42 -4.28 -13.56
C ALA A 21 5.12 -3.62 -14.09
N GLU A 22 4.35 -4.34 -14.90
CA GLU A 22 3.06 -3.92 -15.42
C GLU A 22 2.00 -3.65 -14.35
N TYR A 23 2.09 -4.27 -13.17
CA TYR A 23 1.17 -4.03 -12.05
C TYR A 23 1.33 -2.63 -11.45
N TYR A 24 2.50 -2.04 -11.65
CA TYR A 24 2.91 -0.83 -10.96
C TYR A 24 2.86 0.40 -11.86
N LYS A 25 1.98 0.42 -12.88
CA LYS A 25 1.83 1.59 -13.76
C LYS A 25 1.22 2.80 -13.04
N THR A 26 0.30 2.53 -12.12
CA THR A 26 -0.41 3.56 -11.35
C THR A 26 -0.69 3.09 -9.93
N ALA A 27 -0.78 4.02 -8.98
CA ALA A 27 -1.25 3.76 -7.62
C ALA A 27 -2.40 4.70 -7.24
N ARG A 28 -3.34 4.24 -6.42
CA ARG A 28 -4.35 5.12 -5.83
C ARG A 28 -3.76 5.92 -4.67
N LEU A 29 -4.02 7.22 -4.65
CA LEU A 29 -3.66 8.11 -3.56
C LEU A 29 -4.80 8.16 -2.54
N ALA A 30 -4.50 7.75 -1.30
CA ALA A 30 -5.45 7.78 -0.19
C ALA A 30 -4.73 8.34 1.05
N PRO A 31 -5.02 9.59 1.46
CA PRO A 31 -4.28 10.24 2.56
C PRO A 31 -4.40 9.49 3.90
N ASN A 32 -5.58 8.96 4.20
CA ASN A 32 -5.90 8.42 5.52
C ASN A 32 -6.20 6.93 5.51
N SER A 33 -6.96 6.46 4.51
CA SER A 33 -7.55 5.12 4.53
C SER A 33 -7.95 4.67 3.14
N LEU A 34 -7.68 3.41 2.82
CA LEU A 34 -8.10 2.76 1.59
C LEU A 34 -8.58 1.34 1.90
N LYS A 35 -9.83 1.04 1.51
CA LYS A 35 -10.39 -0.31 1.62
C LYS A 35 -10.50 -0.95 0.23
N TYR A 36 -10.15 -2.23 0.16
CA TYR A 36 -10.33 -3.08 -1.00
C TYR A 36 -11.20 -4.26 -0.62
N TYR A 37 -12.04 -4.68 -1.58
CA TYR A 37 -12.92 -5.81 -1.44
C TYR A 37 -12.63 -6.80 -2.58
N GLY A 38 -12.15 -7.99 -2.25
CA GLY A 38 -12.13 -9.11 -3.16
C GLY A 38 -13.50 -9.78 -3.15
N LEU A 39 -14.16 -9.91 -4.30
CA LEU A 39 -15.50 -10.48 -4.42
C LEU A 39 -15.45 -11.85 -5.08
N CYS A 40 -16.49 -12.66 -4.86
CA CYS A 40 -16.64 -14.00 -5.43
C CYS A 40 -15.46 -14.95 -5.08
N LEU A 41 -14.85 -14.77 -3.92
CA LEU A 41 -13.76 -15.61 -3.45
C LEU A 41 -14.28 -16.94 -2.87
N HIS A 42 -13.43 -17.95 -2.92
CA HIS A 42 -13.71 -19.23 -2.29
C HIS A 42 -13.80 -19.07 -0.77
N LYS A 43 -14.86 -19.64 -0.19
CA LYS A 43 -15.04 -19.69 1.27
C LYS A 43 -14.02 -20.64 1.89
N GLY A 44 -13.25 -20.18 2.87
CA GLY A 44 -12.23 -20.98 3.54
C GLY A 44 -10.86 -20.31 3.56
N SER A 45 -9.81 -21.10 3.74
CA SER A 45 -8.41 -20.64 3.77
C SER A 45 -7.99 -20.15 2.39
N ASN A 46 -7.49 -18.91 2.33
CA ASN A 46 -6.96 -18.29 1.14
C ASN A 46 -5.55 -17.74 1.41
N LYS A 47 -4.73 -17.69 0.36
CA LYS A 47 -3.43 -17.02 0.35
C LYS A 47 -3.60 -15.60 -0.17
N VAL A 48 -3.17 -14.60 0.61
CA VAL A 48 -3.18 -13.19 0.22
C VAL A 48 -1.75 -12.71 0.02
N ARG A 49 -1.46 -12.14 -1.15
CA ARG A 49 -0.15 -11.57 -1.49
C ARG A 49 -0.28 -10.09 -1.80
N PHE A 50 0.49 -9.28 -1.09
CA PHE A 50 0.66 -7.87 -1.38
C PHE A 50 1.96 -7.64 -2.14
N HIS A 51 1.85 -6.91 -3.24
CA HIS A 51 2.97 -6.45 -4.04
C HIS A 51 3.14 -4.95 -3.82
N PHE A 52 4.27 -4.53 -3.26
CA PHE A 52 4.59 -3.13 -3.03
C PHE A 52 5.82 -2.73 -3.84
N ALA A 53 5.85 -1.49 -4.31
CA ALA A 53 7.02 -0.89 -4.92
C ALA A 53 6.99 0.63 -4.71
N GLY A 54 8.16 1.24 -4.55
CA GLY A 54 8.30 2.70 -4.61
C GLY A 54 8.34 3.16 -6.07
N ILE A 55 7.20 3.64 -6.58
CA ILE A 55 7.01 4.01 -8.00
C ILE A 55 7.16 5.51 -8.29
N MET A 56 7.29 6.33 -7.25
CA MET A 56 7.51 7.77 -7.38
C MET A 56 8.88 8.11 -6.81
N TYR A 57 9.64 8.94 -7.54
CA TYR A 57 10.86 9.54 -7.01
C TYR A 57 10.46 10.56 -5.95
N PHE A 58 10.75 10.26 -4.68
CA PHE A 58 10.81 11.28 -3.63
C PHE A 58 12.22 11.86 -3.66
N ASP A 59 12.54 12.62 -4.72
CA ASP A 59 13.78 13.39 -4.76
C ASP A 59 13.55 14.71 -4.01
N ASP A 60 13.52 14.62 -2.69
CA ASP A 60 14.04 15.67 -1.85
C ASP A 60 15.31 15.13 -1.19
N GLN A 61 16.46 15.59 -1.69
CA GLN A 61 17.80 15.33 -1.15
C GLN A 61 17.98 15.78 0.30
N THR A 62 16.91 16.14 1.01
CA THR A 62 16.89 16.49 2.42
C THR A 62 16.29 15.43 3.33
N TYR A 63 15.57 14.39 2.87
CA TYR A 63 15.15 13.28 3.75
C TYR A 63 14.41 13.71 5.05
N SER A 64 13.96 14.97 5.21
CA SER A 64 13.80 15.57 6.54
C SER A 64 12.42 16.10 6.91
N SER A 65 11.39 16.11 6.06
CA SER A 65 10.09 16.61 6.57
C SER A 65 8.79 16.18 5.91
N LEU A 66 8.74 15.69 4.66
CA LEU A 66 7.44 15.56 3.98
C LEU A 66 7.26 14.23 3.23
N GLY A 67 7.07 13.15 4.01
CA GLY A 67 6.24 12.02 3.55
C GLY A 67 6.79 10.63 3.82
N ARG A 68 7.10 10.27 5.08
CA ARG A 68 7.13 8.85 5.45
C ARG A 68 5.71 8.30 5.30
N ARG A 69 5.48 7.50 4.25
CA ARG A 69 4.21 6.78 4.07
C ARG A 69 4.23 5.53 4.93
N ILE A 70 3.86 5.72 6.19
CA ILE A 70 3.70 4.66 7.17
C ILE A 70 2.22 4.33 7.24
N PHE A 71 1.89 3.06 7.03
CA PHE A 71 0.52 2.60 7.08
C PHE A 71 0.45 1.22 7.69
N ASP A 72 -0.71 0.91 8.27
CA ASP A 72 -1.05 -0.42 8.73
C ASP A 72 -1.84 -1.14 7.63
N VAL A 73 -1.73 -2.46 7.61
CA VAL A 73 -2.52 -3.32 6.73
C VAL A 73 -3.29 -4.31 7.58
N SER A 74 -4.60 -4.36 7.36
CA SER A 74 -5.48 -5.36 7.96
C SER A 74 -6.17 -6.20 6.88
N ILE A 75 -6.36 -7.48 7.18
CA ILE A 75 -7.16 -8.41 6.39
C ILE A 75 -8.29 -8.94 7.29
N GLU A 76 -9.54 -8.89 6.85
CA GLU A 76 -10.71 -9.30 7.65
C GLU A 76 -10.73 -8.65 9.05
N GLY A 77 -10.34 -7.38 9.12
CA GLY A 77 -10.25 -6.62 10.38
C GLY A 77 -9.05 -6.96 11.28
N LYS A 78 -8.26 -7.99 10.96
CA LYS A 78 -7.04 -8.34 11.70
C LYS A 78 -5.82 -7.62 11.12
N GLU A 79 -5.09 -6.89 11.94
CA GLU A 79 -3.83 -6.24 11.56
C GLU A 79 -2.76 -7.29 11.23
N VAL A 80 -2.17 -7.21 10.04
CA VAL A 80 -1.14 -8.13 9.53
C VAL A 80 0.18 -7.44 9.24
N LEU A 81 0.17 -6.13 9.01
CA LEU A 81 1.37 -5.29 8.98
C LEU A 81 1.09 -4.03 9.79
N LYS A 82 2.03 -3.67 10.66
CA LYS A 82 1.98 -2.47 11.47
C LYS A 82 3.13 -1.54 11.13
N ASP A 83 2.86 -0.24 11.12
CA ASP A 83 3.82 0.83 10.87
C ASP A 83 4.67 0.54 9.60
N PHE A 84 4.03 0.01 8.55
CA PHE A 84 4.73 -0.50 7.38
C PHE A 84 5.26 0.64 6.51
N ASN A 85 6.58 0.66 6.35
CA ASN A 85 7.29 1.63 5.52
C ASN A 85 7.97 0.93 4.34
N ILE A 86 7.39 1.07 3.13
CA ILE A 86 7.92 0.45 1.91
C ILE A 86 9.37 0.89 1.65
N LYS A 87 9.73 2.16 1.93
CA LYS A 87 11.08 2.70 1.68
C LYS A 87 12.14 1.96 2.50
N GLU A 88 11.87 1.74 3.78
CA GLU A 88 12.80 1.05 4.68
C GLU A 88 12.97 -0.41 4.30
N VAL A 89 11.88 -1.06 3.90
CA VAL A 89 11.87 -2.48 3.56
C VAL A 89 12.49 -2.76 2.19
N ALA A 90 12.21 -1.92 1.19
CA ALA A 90 12.70 -2.09 -0.18
C ALA A 90 14.18 -1.73 -0.34
N LYS A 91 14.76 -0.96 0.59
CA LYS A 91 16.18 -0.51 0.59
C LYS A 91 16.63 0.19 -0.71
N GLY A 92 15.70 0.76 -1.47
CA GLY A 92 15.98 1.44 -2.72
C GLY A 92 14.71 1.79 -3.50
N VAL A 93 14.86 2.67 -4.48
CA VAL A 93 13.76 3.09 -5.38
C VAL A 93 13.60 2.06 -6.49
N GLY A 94 12.37 1.77 -6.89
CA GLY A 94 12.07 0.82 -7.96
C GLY A 94 12.29 -0.66 -7.63
N ILE A 95 12.53 -0.97 -6.35
CA ILE A 95 12.62 -2.34 -5.84
C ILE A 95 11.24 -2.80 -5.35
N GLY A 96 10.82 -3.96 -5.82
CA GLY A 96 9.55 -4.58 -5.48
C GLY A 96 9.71 -5.49 -4.29
N ILE A 97 8.75 -5.44 -3.37
CA ILE A 97 8.70 -6.31 -2.21
C ILE A 97 7.34 -7.00 -2.15
N THR A 98 7.35 -8.27 -1.75
CA THR A 98 6.13 -9.06 -1.57
C THR A 98 5.94 -9.39 -0.10
N ARG A 99 4.69 -9.35 0.35
CA ARG A 99 4.26 -9.86 1.67
C ARG A 99 3.14 -10.85 1.46
N GLU A 100 3.30 -12.03 2.03
CA GLU A 100 2.39 -13.16 1.85
C GLU A 100 1.81 -13.54 3.20
N PHE A 101 0.50 -13.79 3.20
CA PHE A 101 -0.27 -14.23 4.36
C PHE A 101 -1.09 -15.45 3.96
N ASP A 102 -0.75 -16.58 4.56
CA ASP A 102 -1.48 -17.84 4.43
C ASP A 102 -2.66 -17.89 5.41
N ASP A 103 -3.56 -18.84 5.18
CA ASP A 103 -4.65 -19.17 6.09
C ASP A 103 -5.58 -18.01 6.45
N ILE A 104 -5.78 -17.10 5.49
CA ILE A 104 -6.80 -16.05 5.59
C ILE A 104 -8.17 -16.68 5.41
N LEU A 105 -8.94 -16.71 6.50
CA LEU A 105 -10.28 -17.29 6.51
C LEU A 105 -11.31 -16.32 5.91
N VAL A 106 -11.84 -16.66 4.74
CA VAL A 106 -12.97 -15.96 4.12
C VAL A 106 -14.27 -16.65 4.52
N ILE A 107 -15.12 -15.98 5.32
CA ILE A 107 -16.36 -16.56 5.88
C ILE A 107 -17.48 -16.64 4.83
N GLY A 108 -17.58 -15.62 3.98
CA GLY A 108 -18.55 -15.52 2.89
C GLY A 108 -17.86 -15.72 1.54
N SER A 109 -18.10 -14.79 0.63
CA SER A 109 -17.43 -14.70 -0.67
C SER A 109 -16.66 -13.38 -0.86
N THR A 110 -16.50 -12.62 0.24
CA THR A 110 -15.90 -11.28 0.23
C THR A 110 -14.71 -11.27 1.16
N LEU A 111 -13.58 -10.75 0.66
CA LEU A 111 -12.38 -10.46 1.43
C LEU A 111 -12.24 -8.95 1.61
N GLU A 112 -12.21 -8.44 2.84
CA GLU A 112 -11.87 -7.05 3.14
C GLU A 112 -10.37 -6.91 3.41
N ILE A 113 -9.75 -5.93 2.74
CA ILE A 113 -8.40 -5.45 2.99
C ILE A 113 -8.48 -3.96 3.33
N HIS A 114 -7.80 -3.54 4.39
CA HIS A 114 -7.77 -2.15 4.82
C HIS A 114 -6.33 -1.67 4.97
N LEU A 115 -5.97 -0.61 4.24
CA LEU A 115 -4.72 0.13 4.39
C LEU A 115 -5.03 1.45 5.11
N CYS A 116 -4.39 1.72 6.24
CA CYS A 116 -4.69 2.89 7.06
C CYS A 116 -3.41 3.66 7.44
N CYS A 117 -3.35 4.93 7.07
CA CYS A 117 -2.29 5.84 7.48
C CYS A 117 -2.69 6.47 8.83
N ARG A 118 -2.22 5.93 9.96
CA ARG A 118 -2.61 6.41 11.30
C ARG A 118 -1.92 7.72 11.74
N GLY A 119 -1.61 8.63 10.83
CA GLY A 119 -1.11 9.97 11.18
C GLY A 119 0.27 10.02 11.86
N LYS A 120 0.99 8.90 12.01
CA LYS A 120 2.38 8.82 12.51
C LYS A 120 3.44 9.44 11.57
N GLY A 121 3.03 10.41 10.76
CA GLY A 121 3.87 11.27 9.93
C GLY A 121 3.67 12.76 10.22
N ILE A 122 2.78 13.13 11.14
CA ILE A 122 2.74 14.47 11.74
C ILE A 122 3.50 14.33 13.05
N ALA A 123 4.71 14.88 13.09
CA ALA A 123 5.40 15.06 14.36
C ALA A 123 4.47 15.86 15.28
N ASP A 124 4.36 15.41 16.52
CA ASP A 124 3.89 16.25 17.62
C ASP A 124 4.52 17.65 17.47
N LEU A 125 3.66 18.67 17.34
CA LEU A 125 3.98 20.09 17.39
C LEU A 125 3.22 20.69 18.57
#